data_AF-A0A0C9RHM8-F1
#
_entry.id   AF-A0A0C9RHM8-F1
#
_cell.length_a   1.000
_cell.length_b   1.000
_cell.length_c   1.000
_cell.angle_alpha   90.00
_cell.angle_beta   90.00
_cell.angle_gamma   90.00
#
_symmetry.space_group_name_H-M   'P 1'
#
loop_
_entity.id
_entity.type
_entity.pdbx_description
1 polymer ?
#
loop_
_entity_poly.entity_id
_entity_poly.type
_entity_poly.pdbx_seq_one_letter_code
_entity_poly.pdbx_strand_id
1 'polypeptide(L)'
;IDDDEASPTRQVVDHETWIMNLDDANFHDSPTWYRLYSARDAYEMSSLRPDDWNSLINRMIDDADLFYVYYKHYHKNSPVRPRCDTKCKKTIALRFAKWSKSRQRFILSNYQPENR
;
A
#
# COMPACT_ATOMS: atom_id res chain seq x y z
N ILE A 1 -8.02 -13.14 9.74
CA ILE A 1 -7.28 -13.24 11.03
C ILE A 1 -7.01 -14.72 11.23
N ASP A 2 -5.92 -15.07 11.90
CA ASP A 2 -5.60 -16.45 12.28
C ASP A 2 -6.80 -17.12 12.97
N ASP A 3 -7.05 -18.38 12.62
CA ASP A 3 -8.27 -19.10 12.98
C ASP A 3 -8.29 -19.51 14.46
N ASP A 4 -9.46 -19.91 14.95
CA ASP A 4 -9.71 -20.26 16.35
C ASP A 4 -9.29 -21.71 16.67
N GLU A 5 -8.02 -22.04 16.44
CA GLU A 5 -7.41 -23.28 16.91
C GLU A 5 -7.08 -23.22 18.42
N ALA A 6 -6.61 -24.33 19.02
CA ALA A 6 -6.37 -24.45 20.46
C ALA A 6 -5.33 -23.44 21.03
N SER A 7 -4.48 -22.86 20.19
CA SER A 7 -3.54 -21.80 20.55
C SER A 7 -3.44 -20.76 19.43
N PRO A 8 -4.44 -19.87 19.29
CA PRO A 8 -4.52 -18.96 18.15
C PRO A 8 -3.57 -17.78 18.34
N THR A 9 -2.86 -17.40 17.27
CA THR A 9 -1.95 -16.24 17.30
C THR A 9 -2.71 -14.91 17.20
N ARG A 10 -3.95 -14.96 16.70
CA ARG A 10 -4.82 -13.79 16.41
C ARG A 10 -4.16 -12.77 15.46
N GLN A 11 -3.16 -13.20 14.70
CA GLN A 11 -2.46 -12.34 13.75
C GLN A 11 -3.33 -12.06 12.53
N VAL A 12 -3.11 -10.89 11.91
CA VAL A 12 -3.71 -10.61 10.61
C VAL A 12 -2.95 -11.43 9.58
N VAL A 13 -3.62 -12.43 9.00
CA VAL A 13 -3.04 -13.33 7.99
C VAL A 13 -3.10 -12.74 6.59
N ASP A 14 -4.12 -11.94 6.28
CA ASP A 14 -4.27 -11.16 5.06
C ASP A 14 -5.37 -10.10 5.27
N HIS A 15 -5.42 -9.11 4.38
CA HIS A 15 -6.58 -8.22 4.25
C HIS A 15 -6.94 -8.01 2.79
N GLU A 16 -8.23 -7.87 2.54
CA GLU A 16 -8.75 -7.49 1.23
C GLU A 16 -9.32 -6.08 1.28
N THR A 17 -9.25 -5.38 0.16
CA THR A 17 -9.98 -4.14 -0.05
C THR A 17 -10.96 -4.32 -1.19
N TRP A 18 -12.22 -3.97 -0.94
CA TRP A 18 -13.28 -3.96 -1.93
C TRP A 18 -13.67 -2.51 -2.23
N ILE A 19 -13.93 -2.22 -3.50
CA ILE A 19 -14.30 -0.89 -3.97
C ILE A 19 -15.52 -0.97 -4.87
N MET A 20 -16.09 0.21 -5.13
CA MET A 20 -17.14 0.43 -6.10
C MET A 20 -16.68 1.55 -7.02
N ASN A 21 -16.86 1.37 -8.33
CA ASN A 21 -16.62 2.45 -9.28
C ASN A 21 -17.82 3.43 -9.22
N LEU A 22 -17.56 4.65 -8.79
CA LEU A 22 -18.61 5.67 -8.65
C LEU A 22 -19.18 6.10 -10.01
N ASP A 23 -18.36 6.16 -11.06
CA ASP A 23 -18.84 6.57 -12.39
C ASP A 23 -19.82 5.54 -12.95
N ASP A 24 -19.47 4.25 -12.83
CA ASP A 24 -20.34 3.15 -13.26
C ASP A 24 -21.61 3.06 -12.40
N ALA A 25 -21.47 3.21 -11.08
CA ALA A 25 -22.61 3.13 -10.16
C ALA A 25 -23.61 4.28 -10.39
N ASN A 26 -23.11 5.50 -10.61
CA ASN A 26 -23.96 6.66 -10.90
C ASN A 26 -24.61 6.57 -12.29
N PHE A 27 -23.94 5.96 -13.28
CA PHE A 27 -24.51 5.77 -14.61
C PHE A 27 -25.65 4.74 -14.63
N HIS A 28 -25.51 3.65 -13.87
CA HIS A 28 -26.51 2.57 -13.81
C HIS A 28 -27.52 2.72 -12.66
N ASP A 29 -27.36 3.74 -11.81
CA ASP A 29 -28.07 3.92 -10.53
C ASP A 29 -28.04 2.65 -9.64
N SER A 30 -26.91 1.92 -9.68
CA SER A 30 -26.76 0.64 -9.00
C SER A 30 -25.31 0.38 -8.57
N PRO A 31 -25.05 0.21 -7.26
CA PRO A 31 -23.71 -0.01 -6.75
C PRO A 31 -23.24 -1.46 -6.95
N THR A 32 -22.18 -1.66 -7.74
CA THR A 32 -21.48 -2.96 -7.84
C THR A 32 -20.16 -2.92 -7.10
N TRP A 33 -20.02 -3.79 -6.09
CA TRP A 33 -18.77 -3.94 -5.33
C TRP A 33 -17.91 -5.04 -5.94
N TYR A 34 -16.61 -4.78 -6.03
CA TYR A 34 -15.63 -5.76 -6.50
C TYR A 34 -14.35 -5.68 -5.68
N ARG A 35 -13.63 -6.80 -5.62
CA ARG A 35 -12.35 -6.89 -4.92
C ARG A 35 -11.31 -6.10 -5.69
N LEU A 36 -10.71 -5.10 -5.04
CA LEU A 36 -9.59 -4.35 -5.61
C LEU A 36 -8.30 -5.16 -5.48
N TYR A 37 -7.97 -5.62 -4.27
CA TYR A 37 -6.74 -6.38 -4.03
C TYR A 37 -6.80 -7.17 -2.70
N SER A 38 -6.01 -8.25 -2.63
CA SER A 38 -5.50 -8.84 -1.38
C SER A 38 -4.09 -8.30 -1.16
N ALA A 39 -3.72 -7.99 0.10
CA ALA A 39 -2.41 -7.44 0.42
C ALA A 39 -1.28 -8.41 0.07
N ARG A 40 -1.46 -9.71 0.37
CA ARG A 40 -0.45 -10.74 0.06
C ARG A 40 -0.23 -10.88 -1.42
N ASP A 41 -1.31 -10.97 -2.19
CA ASP A 41 -1.23 -11.16 -3.64
C ASP A 41 -0.65 -9.92 -4.33
N ALA A 42 -1.09 -8.72 -3.95
CA ALA A 42 -0.69 -7.48 -4.60
C ALA A 42 0.77 -7.07 -4.37
N TYR A 43 1.31 -7.43 -3.20
CA TYR A 43 2.64 -7.00 -2.78
C TYR A 43 3.61 -8.17 -2.62
N GLU A 44 3.19 -9.38 -3.04
CA GLU A 44 3.97 -10.62 -2.94
C GLU A 44 4.49 -10.84 -1.51
N MET A 45 3.62 -10.63 -0.52
CA MET A 45 3.98 -10.74 0.88
C MET A 45 3.68 -12.14 1.41
N SER A 46 4.67 -12.73 2.08
CA SER A 46 4.53 -14.04 2.73
C SER A 46 3.61 -13.96 3.94
N SER A 47 3.66 -12.86 4.71
CA SER A 47 2.78 -12.56 5.84
C SER A 47 2.56 -11.05 6.01
N LEU A 48 1.66 -10.64 6.90
CA LEU A 48 1.36 -9.22 7.19
C LEU A 48 2.01 -8.75 8.51
N ARG A 49 3.12 -9.37 8.89
CA ARG A 49 3.87 -8.98 10.11
C ARG A 49 4.52 -7.62 9.92
N PRO A 50 4.81 -6.89 11.02
CA PRO A 50 5.45 -5.57 10.94
C PRO A 50 6.75 -5.55 10.12
N ASP A 51 7.55 -6.62 10.18
CA ASP A 51 8.79 -6.74 9.42
C ASP A 51 8.56 -6.88 7.91
N ASP A 52 7.51 -7.58 7.49
CA ASP A 52 7.15 -7.71 6.07
C ASP A 52 6.66 -6.37 5.50
N TRP A 53 5.87 -5.62 6.27
CA TRP A 53 5.51 -4.24 5.90
C TRP A 53 6.73 -3.33 5.80
N ASN A 54 7.69 -3.49 6.71
CA ASN A 54 8.94 -2.76 6.66
C ASN A 54 9.77 -3.11 5.41
N SER A 55 9.81 -4.39 5.03
CA SER A 55 10.44 -4.86 3.79
C SER A 55 9.76 -4.29 2.55
N LEU A 56 8.42 -4.28 2.52
CA LEU A 56 7.65 -3.66 1.43
C LEU A 56 8.02 -2.19 1.24
N ILE A 57 8.19 -1.42 2.31
CA ILE A 57 8.62 -0.01 2.22
C ILE A 57 10.01 0.12 1.58
N ASN A 58 10.94 -0.78 1.88
CA ASN A 58 12.25 -0.78 1.21
C ASN A 58 12.09 -1.06 -0.29
N ARG A 59 11.35 -2.11 -0.64
CA ARG A 59 11.09 -2.48 -2.04
C ARG A 59 10.44 -1.32 -2.80
N MET A 60 9.45 -0.64 -2.21
CA MET A 60 8.80 0.51 -2.84
C MET A 60 9.72 1.71 -3.05
N ILE A 61 10.81 1.86 -2.29
CA ILE A 61 11.78 2.93 -2.54
C ILE A 61 12.49 2.66 -3.87
N ASP A 62 12.95 1.43 -4.07
CA ASP A 62 13.78 1.02 -5.20
C ASP A 62 12.97 0.64 -6.45
N ASP A 63 11.75 0.15 -6.27
CA ASP A 63 10.84 -0.31 -7.34
C ASP A 63 9.71 0.70 -7.56
N ALA A 64 9.76 1.40 -8.69
CA ALA A 64 8.77 2.40 -9.07
C ALA A 64 7.40 1.80 -9.44
N ASP A 65 7.39 0.61 -10.05
CA ASP A 65 6.16 -0.06 -10.47
C ASP A 65 5.39 -0.58 -9.26
N LEU A 66 6.10 -1.19 -8.31
CA LEU A 66 5.51 -1.62 -7.05
C LEU A 66 4.94 -0.42 -6.26
N PHE A 67 5.67 0.69 -6.23
CA PHE A 67 5.15 1.92 -5.62
C PHE A 67 3.90 2.43 -6.35
N TYR A 68 3.87 2.38 -7.69
CA TYR A 68 2.71 2.80 -8.47
C TYR A 68 1.49 1.92 -8.18
N VAL A 69 1.65 0.61 -8.05
CA VAL A 69 0.59 -0.31 -7.61
C VAL A 69 0.09 0.06 -6.21
N TYR A 70 0.99 0.26 -5.25
CA TYR A 70 0.63 0.73 -3.91
C TYR A 70 -0.14 2.07 -3.96
N TYR A 71 0.34 3.02 -4.75
CA TYR A 71 -0.27 4.35 -4.87
C TYR A 71 -1.68 4.30 -5.47
N LYS A 72 -1.88 3.42 -6.46
CA LYS A 72 -3.21 3.10 -7.02
C LYS A 72 -4.13 2.56 -5.92
N HIS A 73 -3.66 1.62 -5.10
CA HIS A 73 -4.44 1.06 -3.98
C HIS A 73 -4.73 2.10 -2.89
N TYR A 74 -3.77 2.95 -2.55
CA TYR A 74 -3.93 4.04 -1.58
C TYR A 74 -5.08 4.99 -1.96
N HIS A 75 -5.25 5.25 -3.26
CA HIS A 75 -6.36 6.03 -3.81
C HIS A 75 -7.55 5.19 -4.27
N LYS A 76 -7.66 3.93 -3.84
CA LYS A 76 -8.79 3.03 -4.17
C LYS A 76 -9.05 2.92 -5.68
N ASN A 77 -7.98 2.93 -6.48
CA ASN A 77 -8.03 2.97 -7.94
C ASN A 77 -8.86 4.12 -8.53
N SER A 78 -8.94 5.26 -7.85
CA SER A 78 -9.66 6.42 -8.35
C SER A 78 -9.03 6.93 -9.67
N PRO A 79 -9.85 7.23 -10.71
CA PRO A 79 -9.36 7.80 -11.96
C PRO A 79 -8.88 9.25 -11.79
N VAL A 80 -9.39 9.96 -10.77
CA VAL A 80 -9.03 11.35 -10.45
C VAL A 80 -7.91 11.47 -9.40
N ARG A 81 -7.15 10.39 -9.16
CA ARG A 81 -6.01 10.42 -8.24
C ARG A 81 -4.96 11.45 -8.72
N PRO A 82 -4.32 12.20 -7.81
CA PRO A 82 -3.28 13.15 -8.19
C PRO A 82 -2.06 12.43 -8.77
N ARG A 83 -1.27 13.14 -9.60
CA ARG A 83 0.04 12.63 -10.00
C ARG A 83 0.98 12.63 -8.79
N CYS A 84 1.81 11.59 -8.68
CA CYS A 84 2.79 11.46 -7.61
C CYS A 84 4.19 11.53 -8.20
N ASP A 85 4.87 12.63 -7.92
CA ASP A 85 6.28 12.82 -8.27
C ASP A 85 7.20 12.24 -7.17
N THR A 86 8.51 12.39 -7.39
CA THR A 86 9.57 12.01 -6.46
C THR A 86 9.34 12.58 -5.04
N LYS A 87 8.82 13.80 -4.93
CA LYS A 87 8.51 14.45 -3.64
C LYS A 87 7.32 13.78 -2.95
N CYS A 88 6.26 13.47 -3.69
CA CYS A 88 5.10 12.74 -3.22
C CYS A 88 5.50 11.35 -2.72
N LYS A 89 6.25 10.57 -3.52
CA LYS A 89 6.71 9.21 -3.14
C LYS A 89 7.58 9.24 -1.88
N LYS A 90 8.53 10.20 -1.76
CA LYS A 90 9.30 10.44 -0.52
C LYS A 90 8.40 10.74 0.68
N THR A 91 7.40 11.60 0.49
CA THR A 91 6.47 11.99 1.57
C THR A 91 5.66 10.79 2.07
N ILE A 92 5.19 9.94 1.16
CA ILE A 92 4.47 8.71 1.52
C ILE A 92 5.38 7.76 2.29
N ALA A 93 6.61 7.52 1.82
CA ALA A 93 7.58 6.68 2.52
C ALA A 93 7.86 7.21 3.95
N LEU A 94 8.02 8.52 4.12
CA LEU A 94 8.23 9.13 5.44
C LEU A 94 7.01 9.00 6.37
N ARG A 95 5.78 8.98 5.84
CA ARG A 95 4.57 8.76 6.64
C ARG A 95 4.54 7.35 7.24
N PHE A 96 5.00 6.34 6.50
CA PHE A 96 5.17 5.00 7.05
C PHE A 96 6.21 4.95 8.15
N ALA A 97 7.29 5.71 8.01
CA ALA A 97 8.36 5.80 9.00
C ALA A 97 8.09 6.79 10.14
N LYS A 98 6.88 7.36 10.25
CA LYS A 98 6.58 8.47 11.18
C LYS A 98 7.00 8.18 12.63
N TRP A 99 6.87 6.92 13.06
CA TRP A 99 7.14 6.50 14.43
C TRP A 99 8.59 6.05 14.69
N SER A 100 9.44 5.97 13.66
CA SER A 100 10.84 5.53 13.79
C SER A 100 11.80 6.56 13.22
N LYS A 101 12.48 7.31 14.11
CA LYS A 101 13.50 8.31 13.72
C LYS A 101 14.66 7.68 12.95
N SER A 102 15.06 6.45 13.32
CA SER A 102 16.08 5.69 12.58
C SER A 102 15.62 5.42 11.15
N ARG A 103 14.37 4.97 11.00
CA ARG A 103 13.77 4.71 9.69
C ARG A 103 13.63 5.98 8.85
N GLN A 104 13.23 7.10 9.45
CA GLN A 104 13.18 8.38 8.75
C GLN A 104 14.55 8.77 8.21
N ARG A 105 15.62 8.66 9.01
CA ARG A 105 16.98 8.94 8.54
C ARG A 105 17.38 8.05 7.36
N PHE A 106 17.09 6.75 7.44
CA PHE A 106 17.33 5.81 6.35
C PHE A 106 16.59 6.21 5.06
N ILE A 107 15.30 6.58 5.14
CA ILE A 107 14.56 7.01 3.96
C ILE A 107 15.15 8.30 3.41
N LEU A 108 15.45 9.28 4.26
CA LEU A 108 16.02 10.55 3.84
C LEU A 108 17.38 10.39 3.14
N SER A 109 18.20 9.42 3.54
CA SER A 109 19.52 9.17 2.94
C SER A 109 19.45 8.43 1.60
N ASN A 110 18.51 7.50 1.44
CA ASN A 110 18.40 6.66 0.25
C ASN A 110 17.52 7.28 -0.86
N TYR A 111 16.70 8.26 -0.50
CA TYR A 111 15.83 8.91 -1.47
C TYR A 111 16.58 10.02 -2.23
N GLN A 112 17.22 9.64 -3.34
CA GLN A 112 17.88 10.59 -4.24
C GLN A 112 16.83 11.36 -5.08
N PRO A 113 17.03 12.65 -5.37
CA PRO A 113 16.23 13.32 -6.38
C PRO A 113 16.52 12.64 -7.73
N GLU A 114 15.49 12.12 -8.39
CA GLU A 114 15.61 11.74 -9.79
C GLU A 114 16.14 12.97 -10.54
N ASN A 115 17.25 12.79 -11.25
CA ASN A 115 17.95 13.85 -11.95
C ASN A 115 16.97 14.64 -12.83
N ARG A 116 17.07 15.96 -12.73
CA ARG A 116 16.42 16.94 -13.61
C ARG A 116 16.70 16.62 -15.08
#